data_AF-A0A7C1U010-F1
#
_entry.id   AF-A0A7C1U010-F1
#
_cell.length_a   1.000
_cell.length_b   1.000
_cell.length_c   1.000
_cell.angle_alpha   90.00
_cell.angle_beta   90.00
_cell.angle_gamma   90.00
#
_symmetry.space_group_name_H-M   'P 1'
#
loop_
_entity.id
_entity.type
_entity.pdbx_description
1 polymer ?
#
loop_
_entity_poly.entity_id
_entity_poly.type
_entity_poly.pdbx_seq_one_letter_code
_entity_poly.pdbx_strand_id
1 'polypeptide(L)'
;MTSKEQAKELSPEDLALLAGLRRGNDWLRAVLCTLARRGLGFRQQHPARAEQLLAVLSRYPYFKAGQFLFDLMEWEDFMLDGEPPPLAPTTLDGPALQRMAGLLNTFRAHLDGGQPIVAPEVDTILPLFVPEDEDLPSLEPSLYLYHEVVLGILCSVRPLLQVQASPDGEASRPAS
;
A
#
# COMPACT_ATOMS: atom_id res chain seq x y z
N MET A 1 -40.11 4.66 -20.56
CA MET A 1 -40.25 3.87 -19.32
C MET A 1 -38.98 3.05 -19.21
N THR A 2 -38.09 3.31 -18.23
CA THR A 2 -37.04 2.34 -17.77
C THR A 2 -36.02 2.88 -16.76
N SER A 3 -36.02 4.16 -16.34
CA SER A 3 -35.14 4.58 -15.22
C SER A 3 -35.74 4.37 -13.82
N LYS A 4 -37.06 4.14 -13.71
CA LYS A 4 -37.76 3.90 -12.43
C LYS A 4 -37.96 2.41 -12.10
N GLU A 5 -37.77 1.51 -13.06
CA GLU A 5 -37.99 0.06 -12.88
C GLU A 5 -36.74 -0.67 -12.37
N GLN A 6 -35.53 -0.21 -12.74
CA GLN A 6 -34.27 -0.78 -12.24
C GLN A 6 -34.03 -0.53 -10.74
N ALA A 7 -34.71 0.47 -10.16
CA ALA A 7 -34.60 0.78 -8.73
C ALA A 7 -35.37 -0.20 -7.81
N LYS A 8 -36.06 -1.21 -8.39
CA LYS A 8 -36.90 -2.15 -7.64
C LYS A 8 -36.26 -3.54 -7.42
N GLU A 9 -35.08 -3.80 -7.97
CA GLU A 9 -34.50 -5.16 -7.98
C GLU A 9 -33.39 -5.41 -6.95
N LEU A 10 -32.73 -4.38 -6.43
CA LEU A 10 -31.69 -4.54 -5.41
C LEU A 10 -32.29 -4.42 -4.01
N SER A 11 -32.09 -5.44 -3.19
CA SER A 11 -32.49 -5.41 -1.79
C SER A 11 -31.64 -4.38 -1.01
N PRO A 12 -32.11 -3.94 0.17
CA PRO A 12 -31.29 -3.11 1.05
C PRO A 12 -29.95 -3.76 1.43
N GLU A 13 -29.89 -5.10 1.51
CA GLU A 13 -28.67 -5.85 1.78
C GLU A 13 -27.70 -5.79 0.59
N ASP A 14 -28.20 -5.90 -0.65
CA ASP A 14 -27.38 -5.75 -1.86
C ASP A 14 -26.78 -4.34 -1.96
N LEU A 15 -27.58 -3.31 -1.65
CA LEU A 15 -27.11 -1.93 -1.62
C LEU A 15 -26.03 -1.72 -0.54
N ALA A 16 -26.18 -2.35 0.62
CA ALA A 16 -25.19 -2.30 1.69
C ALA A 16 -23.87 -2.99 1.29
N LEU A 17 -23.96 -4.15 0.64
CA LEU A 17 -22.81 -4.88 0.10
C LEU A 17 -22.09 -4.05 -0.96
N LEU A 18 -22.82 -3.52 -1.95
CA LEU A 18 -22.26 -2.68 -3.01
C LEU A 18 -21.61 -1.41 -2.46
N ALA A 19 -22.21 -0.78 -1.45
CA ALA A 19 -21.61 0.36 -0.76
C ALA A 19 -20.31 -0.03 -0.03
N GLY A 20 -20.25 -1.24 0.55
CA GLY A 20 -19.04 -1.81 1.12
C GLY A 20 -17.94 -2.01 0.09
N LEU A 21 -18.27 -2.64 -1.04
CA LEU A 21 -17.34 -2.84 -2.16
C LEU A 21 -16.82 -1.50 -2.71
N ARG A 22 -17.71 -0.50 -2.86
CA ARG A 22 -17.33 0.84 -3.31
C ARG A 22 -16.33 1.49 -2.37
N ARG A 23 -16.58 1.47 -1.05
CA ARG A 23 -15.64 1.98 -0.05
C ARG A 23 -14.29 1.25 -0.09
N GLY A 24 -14.32 -0.06 -0.27
CA GLY A 24 -13.10 -0.87 -0.41
C GLY A 24 -12.30 -0.48 -1.65
N ASN A 25 -12.98 -0.28 -2.78
CA ASN A 25 -12.37 0.20 -4.02
C ASN A 25 -11.81 1.61 -3.87
N ASP A 26 -12.58 2.56 -3.33
CA ASP A 26 -12.14 3.93 -3.11
C ASP A 26 -10.88 3.97 -2.22
N TRP A 27 -10.86 3.15 -1.17
CA TRP A 27 -9.69 3.00 -0.29
C TRP A 27 -8.49 2.39 -1.01
N LEU A 28 -8.66 1.27 -1.71
CA LEU A 28 -7.57 0.62 -2.46
C LEU A 28 -7.00 1.56 -3.51
N ARG A 29 -7.87 2.28 -4.23
CA ARG A 29 -7.48 3.29 -5.22
C ARG A 29 -6.68 4.40 -4.57
N ALA A 30 -7.13 4.93 -3.43
CA ALA A 30 -6.40 5.95 -2.67
C ALA A 30 -5.00 5.47 -2.25
N VAL A 31 -4.90 4.22 -1.78
CA VAL A 31 -3.62 3.61 -1.39
C VAL A 31 -2.68 3.47 -2.60
N LEU A 32 -3.13 2.84 -3.68
CA LEU A 32 -2.32 2.64 -4.87
C LEU A 32 -1.87 3.97 -5.47
N CYS A 33 -2.78 4.93 -5.60
CA CYS A 33 -2.45 6.26 -6.12
C CYS A 33 -1.43 6.97 -5.23
N THR A 34 -1.56 6.89 -3.91
CA THR A 34 -0.58 7.51 -3.01
C THR A 34 0.80 6.87 -3.14
N LEU A 35 0.87 5.53 -3.22
CA LEU A 35 2.12 4.82 -3.45
C LEU A 35 2.76 5.22 -4.79
N ALA A 36 1.98 5.24 -5.87
CA ALA A 36 2.47 5.64 -7.17
C ALA A 36 3.00 7.08 -7.16
N ARG A 37 2.29 8.00 -6.51
CA ARG A 37 2.74 9.40 -6.40
C ARG A 37 4.06 9.52 -5.62
N ARG A 38 4.22 8.75 -4.54
CA ARG A 38 5.49 8.68 -3.79
C ARG A 38 6.63 8.08 -4.64
N GLY A 39 6.34 7.03 -5.40
CA GLY A 39 7.31 6.43 -6.32
C GLY A 39 7.75 7.41 -7.40
N LEU A 40 6.80 8.15 -7.98
CA LEU A 40 7.06 9.17 -8.98
C LEU A 40 7.91 10.30 -8.40
N GLY A 41 7.57 10.80 -7.20
CA GLY A 41 8.40 11.79 -6.50
C GLY A 41 9.82 11.29 -6.26
N PHE A 42 9.97 10.05 -5.79
CA PHE A 42 11.28 9.43 -5.60
C PHE A 42 12.08 9.30 -6.91
N ARG A 43 11.43 8.90 -8.00
CA ARG A 43 12.05 8.77 -9.31
C ARG A 43 12.48 10.12 -9.87
N GLN A 44 11.70 11.18 -9.66
CA GLN A 44 12.06 12.55 -10.05
C GLN A 44 13.27 13.06 -9.27
N GLN A 45 13.34 12.78 -7.97
CA GLN A 45 14.47 13.19 -7.10
C GLN A 45 15.73 12.35 -7.33
N HIS A 46 15.58 11.06 -7.63
CA HIS A 46 16.67 10.08 -7.70
C HIS A 46 16.57 9.14 -8.91
N PRO A 47 16.63 9.65 -10.15
CA PRO A 47 16.31 8.89 -11.36
C PRO A 47 17.22 7.67 -11.56
N ALA A 48 18.54 7.85 -11.49
CA ALA A 48 19.51 6.75 -11.67
C ALA A 48 19.34 5.64 -10.61
N ARG A 49 18.95 6.02 -9.39
CA ARG A 49 18.74 5.06 -8.30
C ARG A 49 17.45 4.29 -8.48
N ALA A 50 16.37 4.96 -8.91
CA ALA A 50 15.10 4.30 -9.22
C ALA A 50 15.27 3.24 -10.31
N GLU A 51 15.98 3.59 -11.39
CA GLU A 51 16.30 2.64 -12.47
C GLU A 51 17.08 1.43 -11.98
N GLN A 52 18.12 1.64 -11.15
CA GLN A 52 18.90 0.54 -10.58
C GLN A 52 18.06 -0.38 -9.69
N LEU A 53 17.19 0.18 -8.84
CA LEU A 53 16.31 -0.60 -7.97
C LEU A 53 15.34 -1.46 -8.80
N LEU A 54 14.69 -0.88 -9.81
CA LEU A 54 13.78 -1.61 -10.70
C LEU A 54 14.53 -2.69 -11.51
N ALA A 55 15.75 -2.40 -11.98
CA ALA A 55 16.58 -3.36 -12.69
C ALA A 55 16.99 -4.55 -11.81
N VAL A 56 17.22 -4.33 -10.51
CA VAL A 56 17.49 -5.40 -9.54
C VAL A 56 16.20 -6.18 -9.25
N LEU A 57 15.08 -5.49 -9.00
CA LEU A 57 13.81 -6.12 -8.62
C LEU A 57 13.20 -6.96 -9.74
N SER A 58 13.30 -6.50 -10.98
CA SER A 58 12.75 -7.18 -12.18
C SER A 58 13.31 -8.59 -12.41
N ARG A 59 14.42 -8.96 -11.74
CA ARG A 59 14.98 -10.31 -11.80
C ARG A 59 14.20 -11.31 -10.95
N TYR A 60 13.49 -10.85 -9.92
CA TYR A 60 12.80 -11.72 -8.98
C TYR A 60 11.40 -12.11 -9.49
N PRO A 61 10.99 -13.39 -9.32
CA PRO A 61 9.66 -13.85 -9.72
C PRO A 61 8.52 -13.06 -9.08
N TYR A 62 8.66 -12.63 -7.82
CA TYR A 62 7.62 -11.87 -7.11
C TYR A 62 7.33 -10.51 -7.74
N PHE A 63 8.35 -9.82 -8.28
CA PHE A 63 8.14 -8.58 -9.03
C PHE A 63 7.32 -8.85 -10.29
N LYS A 64 7.69 -9.86 -11.07
CA LYS A 64 6.95 -10.22 -12.29
C LYS A 64 5.53 -10.70 -12.01
N ALA A 65 5.33 -11.45 -10.92
CA ALA A 65 4.01 -11.89 -10.49
C ALA A 65 3.14 -10.70 -10.06
N GLY A 66 3.73 -9.73 -9.35
CA GLY A 66 3.05 -8.48 -9.01
C GLY A 66 2.67 -7.69 -10.25
N GLN A 67 3.58 -7.59 -11.23
CA GLN A 67 3.33 -6.95 -12.51
C GLN A 67 2.18 -7.63 -13.26
N PHE A 68 2.24 -8.95 -13.39
CA PHE A 68 1.20 -9.75 -14.01
C PHE A 68 -0.17 -9.54 -13.35
N LEU A 69 -0.23 -9.53 -12.01
CA LEU A 69 -1.48 -9.28 -11.30
C LEU A 69 -1.99 -7.84 -11.52
N PHE A 70 -1.08 -6.87 -11.51
CA PHE A 70 -1.41 -5.46 -11.74
C PHE A 70 -2.04 -5.26 -13.13
N ASP A 71 -1.43 -5.87 -14.16
CA ASP A 71 -1.93 -5.84 -15.52
C ASP A 71 -3.25 -6.62 -15.65
N LEU A 72 -3.34 -7.82 -15.07
CA LEU A 72 -4.53 -8.68 -15.11
C LEU A 72 -5.77 -8.00 -14.49
N MET A 73 -5.57 -7.23 -13.43
CA MET A 73 -6.64 -6.54 -12.72
C MET A 73 -6.94 -5.15 -13.30
N GLU A 74 -6.24 -4.75 -14.37
CA GLU A 74 -6.36 -3.41 -14.97
C GLU A 74 -6.19 -2.30 -13.92
N TRP A 75 -5.26 -2.49 -12.98
CA TRP A 75 -5.09 -1.56 -11.85
C TRP A 75 -4.63 -0.17 -12.29
N GLU A 76 -3.99 -0.05 -13.46
CA GLU A 76 -3.66 1.26 -14.05
C GLU A 76 -4.92 2.07 -14.36
N ASP A 77 -5.85 1.47 -15.12
CA ASP A 77 -7.11 2.12 -15.47
C ASP A 77 -7.96 2.40 -14.23
N PHE A 78 -8.03 1.43 -13.32
CA PHE A 78 -8.70 1.62 -12.03
C PHE A 78 -8.14 2.79 -11.21
N MET A 79 -6.82 3.00 -11.22
CA MET A 79 -6.19 4.12 -10.53
C MET A 79 -6.53 5.46 -11.17
N LEU A 80 -6.55 5.51 -12.51
CA LEU A 80 -6.81 6.72 -13.28
C LEU A 80 -8.31 7.03 -13.46
N ASP A 81 -9.21 6.13 -13.06
CA ASP A 81 -10.65 6.29 -13.25
C ASP A 81 -11.27 7.38 -12.36
N GLY A 82 -11.73 8.47 -12.97
CA GLY A 82 -12.43 9.57 -12.30
C GLY A 82 -11.51 10.49 -11.48
N GLU A 83 -12.13 11.29 -10.61
CA GLU A 83 -11.41 12.32 -9.83
C GLU A 83 -10.27 11.69 -8.99
N PRO A 84 -9.09 12.34 -8.91
CA PRO A 84 -7.98 11.79 -8.16
C PRO A 84 -8.36 11.58 -6.69
N PRO A 85 -8.11 10.38 -6.11
CA PRO A 85 -8.50 10.11 -4.74
C PRO A 85 -7.67 10.97 -3.76
N PRO A 86 -8.22 11.23 -2.56
CA PRO A 86 -7.43 11.85 -1.50
C PRO A 86 -6.24 10.95 -1.14
N LEU A 87 -5.18 11.57 -0.61
CA LEU A 87 -4.00 10.84 -0.15
C LEU A 87 -4.40 9.89 0.97
N ALA A 88 -4.06 8.62 0.81
CA ALA A 88 -4.23 7.62 1.85
C ALA A 88 -3.00 7.63 2.78
N PRO A 89 -3.18 7.44 4.08
CA PRO A 89 -2.06 7.17 4.96
C PRO A 89 -1.44 5.82 4.56
N THR A 90 -0.38 5.85 3.76
CA THR A 90 0.28 4.67 3.19
C THR A 90 1.58 4.31 3.90
N THR A 91 1.91 5.00 4.98
CA THR A 91 2.86 4.48 5.96
C THR A 91 2.29 3.18 6.52
N LEU A 92 2.93 2.06 6.17
CA LEU A 92 2.80 0.80 6.90
C LEU A 92 3.43 0.99 8.28
N ASP A 93 2.74 1.72 9.14
CA ASP A 93 3.13 1.84 10.53
C ASP A 93 2.93 0.48 11.23
N GLY A 94 3.60 0.30 12.36
CA GLY A 94 3.47 -0.92 13.17
C GLY A 94 2.01 -1.29 13.44
N PRO A 95 1.15 -0.31 13.80
CA PRO A 95 -0.29 -0.53 13.96
C PRO A 95 -1.02 -0.99 12.69
N ALA A 96 -0.72 -0.47 11.50
CA ALA A 96 -1.34 -0.89 10.24
C ALA A 96 -0.93 -2.32 9.88
N LEU A 97 0.35 -2.65 10.04
CA LEU A 97 0.86 -4.01 9.85
C LEU A 97 0.23 -4.99 10.85
N GLN A 98 0.05 -4.58 12.11
CA GLN A 98 -0.67 -5.36 13.12
C GLN A 98 -2.15 -5.56 12.74
N ARG A 99 -2.84 -4.52 12.26
CA ARG A 99 -4.22 -4.66 11.79
C ARG A 99 -4.32 -5.64 10.63
N MET A 100 -3.41 -5.55 9.65
CA MET A 100 -3.36 -6.49 8.52
C MET A 100 -3.04 -7.92 8.97
N ALA A 101 -2.03 -8.09 9.83
CA ALA A 101 -1.66 -9.40 10.39
C ALA A 101 -2.82 -10.00 11.22
N GLY A 102 -3.51 -9.19 12.00
CA GLY A 102 -4.71 -9.58 12.76
C GLY A 102 -5.86 -10.01 11.85
N LEU A 103 -6.07 -9.30 10.74
CA LEU A 103 -7.10 -9.64 9.76
C LEU A 103 -6.78 -10.96 9.06
N LEU A 104 -5.53 -11.15 8.61
CA LEU A 104 -5.05 -12.41 8.02
C LEU A 104 -5.13 -13.57 9.02
N ASN A 105 -4.80 -13.35 10.29
CA ASN A 105 -4.92 -14.36 11.34
C ASN A 105 -6.38 -14.73 11.63
N THR A 106 -7.29 -13.77 11.57
CA THR A 106 -8.73 -14.01 11.69
C THR A 106 -9.25 -14.82 10.50
N PHE A 107 -8.82 -14.49 9.29
CA PHE A 107 -9.16 -15.26 8.08
C PHE A 107 -8.63 -16.69 8.15
N ARG A 108 -7.36 -16.86 8.54
CA ARG A 108 -6.76 -18.18 8.78
C ARG A 108 -7.56 -18.96 9.82
N ALA A 109 -7.91 -18.34 10.95
CA ALA A 109 -8.70 -18.97 12.01
C ALA A 109 -10.08 -19.42 11.51
N HIS A 110 -10.72 -18.62 10.64
CA HIS A 110 -11.98 -18.99 10.01
C HIS A 110 -11.84 -20.19 9.06
N LEU A 111 -10.77 -20.24 8.26
CA LEU A 111 -10.48 -21.34 7.35
C LEU A 111 -10.11 -22.64 8.09
N ASP A 112 -9.37 -22.53 9.19
CA ASP A 112 -8.88 -23.67 9.97
C ASP A 112 -9.85 -24.14 11.07
N GLY A 113 -11.00 -23.46 11.25
CA GLY A 113 -11.94 -23.73 12.35
C GLY A 113 -11.36 -23.48 13.75
N GLY A 114 -10.30 -22.67 13.84
CA GLY A 114 -9.54 -22.40 15.07
C GLY A 114 -9.83 -21.03 15.67
N GLN A 115 -9.13 -20.69 16.75
CA GLN A 115 -9.16 -19.35 17.34
C GLN A 115 -8.06 -18.46 16.72
N PRO A 116 -8.29 -17.13 16.61
CA PRO A 116 -7.25 -16.20 16.17
C PRO A 116 -6.02 -16.27 17.08
N ILE A 117 -4.82 -16.21 16.48
CA ILE A 117 -3.60 -16.01 17.27
C ILE A 117 -3.62 -14.56 17.76
N VAL A 118 -3.58 -14.37 19.08
CA VAL A 118 -3.30 -13.07 19.68
C VAL A 118 -1.84 -12.74 19.35
N ALA A 119 -1.63 -11.92 18.33
CA ALA A 119 -0.31 -11.40 18.04
C ALA A 119 0.11 -10.48 19.20
N PRO A 120 1.35 -10.58 19.71
CA PRO A 120 1.83 -9.65 20.73
C PRO A 120 1.76 -8.22 20.18
N GLU A 121 1.26 -7.29 21.00
CA GLU A 121 1.37 -5.86 20.73
C GLU A 121 2.86 -5.53 20.59
N VAL A 122 3.29 -5.35 19.34
CA VAL A 122 4.59 -4.77 19.03
C VAL A 122 4.48 -3.29 19.42
N ASP A 123 4.87 -2.98 20.65
CA ASP A 123 4.98 -1.64 21.25
C ASP A 123 6.02 -0.74 20.56
N THR A 124 6.41 -1.07 19.33
CA THR A 124 7.18 -0.16 18.50
C THR A 124 6.21 0.90 18.00
N ILE A 125 6.08 1.98 18.76
CA ILE A 125 5.69 3.29 18.27
C ILE A 125 6.73 3.64 17.20
N LEU A 126 6.54 3.09 16.00
CA LEU A 126 7.19 3.59 14.82
C LEU A 126 6.78 5.05 14.74
N PRO A 127 7.75 5.98 14.66
CA PRO A 127 7.42 7.38 14.56
C PRO A 127 6.41 7.53 13.44
N LEU A 128 5.25 8.10 13.79
CA LEU A 128 4.32 8.72 12.86
C LEU A 128 5.16 9.69 12.01
N PHE A 129 5.71 9.22 10.89
CA PHE A 129 6.36 10.08 9.92
C PHE A 129 5.29 10.62 8.98
N VAL A 130 4.77 11.75 9.45
CA VAL A 130 4.04 12.87 8.83
C VAL A 130 5.05 13.71 7.99
N PRO A 131 4.78 14.71 7.11
CA PRO A 131 3.66 15.21 6.29
C PRO A 131 4.05 15.46 4.79
N GLU A 132 5.09 14.82 4.22
CA GLU A 132 5.60 15.20 2.87
C GLU A 132 4.67 14.85 1.69
N ASP A 133 3.50 14.26 1.96
CA ASP A 133 2.57 13.87 0.90
C ASP A 133 1.80 15.05 0.29
N GLU A 134 1.79 16.24 0.91
CA GLU A 134 1.03 17.42 0.41
C GLU A 134 1.52 17.90 -0.96
N ASP A 135 2.81 17.74 -1.28
CA ASP A 135 3.44 18.20 -2.53
C ASP A 135 3.76 17.05 -3.50
N LEU A 136 3.03 15.93 -3.41
CA LEU A 136 3.27 14.81 -4.30
C LEU A 136 2.86 15.10 -5.75
N PRO A 137 3.66 14.67 -6.74
CA PRO A 137 3.36 14.90 -8.15
C PRO A 137 2.05 14.21 -8.54
N SER A 138 1.29 14.83 -9.44
CA SER A 138 0.10 14.21 -10.03
C SER A 138 0.49 13.03 -10.93
N LEU A 139 -0.39 12.03 -10.99
CA LEU A 139 -0.19 10.88 -11.87
C LEU A 139 -0.64 11.25 -13.28
N GLU A 140 0.23 11.03 -14.25
CA GLU A 140 -0.06 11.22 -15.67
C GLU A 140 -0.41 9.87 -16.31
N PRO A 141 -1.41 9.79 -17.22
CA PRO A 141 -1.82 8.56 -17.90
C PRO A 141 -0.77 7.89 -18.80
N SER A 142 0.40 8.51 -18.98
CA SER A 142 1.49 7.99 -19.81
C SER A 142 2.56 7.23 -19.02
N LEU A 143 2.39 7.13 -17.70
CA LEU A 143 3.34 6.48 -16.80
C LEU A 143 2.90 5.04 -16.53
N TYR A 144 3.82 4.09 -16.67
CA TYR A 144 3.57 2.72 -16.22
C TYR A 144 3.50 2.66 -14.69
N LEU A 145 2.29 2.64 -14.14
CA LEU A 145 2.04 2.92 -12.72
C LEU A 145 2.53 1.82 -11.79
N TYR A 146 2.65 0.58 -12.28
CA TYR A 146 3.16 -0.54 -11.49
C TYR A 146 4.55 -0.24 -10.90
N HIS A 147 5.48 0.29 -11.71
CA HIS A 147 6.82 0.63 -11.25
C HIS A 147 6.80 1.72 -10.18
N GLU A 148 5.93 2.72 -10.34
CA GLU A 148 5.78 3.80 -9.38
C GLU A 148 5.17 3.29 -8.07
N VAL A 149 4.18 2.40 -8.12
CA VAL A 149 3.65 1.73 -6.91
C VAL A 149 4.75 0.96 -6.20
N VAL A 150 5.58 0.19 -6.91
CA VAL A 150 6.70 -0.57 -6.31
C VAL A 150 7.71 0.37 -5.65
N LEU A 151 8.12 1.45 -6.34
CA LEU A 151 9.03 2.44 -5.76
C LEU A 151 8.41 3.12 -4.52
N GLY A 152 7.12 3.44 -4.57
CA GLY A 152 6.36 3.97 -3.44
C GLY A 152 6.34 3.05 -2.22
N ILE A 153 6.18 1.73 -2.44
CA ILE A 153 6.26 0.72 -1.38
C ILE A 153 7.66 0.75 -0.75
N LEU A 154 8.72 0.73 -1.55
CA LEU A 154 10.10 0.77 -1.05
C LEU A 154 10.37 2.02 -0.22
N CYS A 155 9.90 3.19 -0.68
CA CYS A 155 10.00 4.44 0.07
C CYS A 155 9.25 4.35 1.41
N SER A 156 8.08 3.73 1.41
CA SER A 156 7.22 3.62 2.61
C SER A 156 7.77 2.64 3.65
N VAL A 157 8.50 1.59 3.24
CA VAL A 157 9.07 0.59 4.17
C VAL A 157 10.52 0.88 4.60
N ARG A 158 11.25 1.71 3.85
CA ARG A 158 12.67 2.00 4.13
C ARG A 158 12.95 2.54 5.54
N PRO A 159 12.13 3.45 6.12
CA PRO A 159 12.33 3.90 7.50
C PRO A 159 12.27 2.74 8.51
N LEU A 160 11.42 1.74 8.27
CA LEU A 160 11.29 0.56 9.14
C LEU A 160 12.56 -0.28 9.16
N LEU A 161 13.20 -0.42 8.00
CA LEU A 161 14.47 -1.16 7.86
C LEU A 161 15.65 -0.41 8.51
N GLN A 162 15.62 0.92 8.50
CA GLN A 162 16.65 1.74 9.14
C GLN A 162 16.58 1.69 10.68
N VAL A 163 15.37 1.59 11.25
CA VAL A 163 15.18 1.40 12.70
C VAL A 163 15.74 0.05 13.16
N GLN A 164 15.60 -1.01 12.38
CA GLN A 164 16.17 -2.33 12.70
C GLN A 164 17.69 -2.39 12.53
N ALA A 165 18.27 -1.51 11.72
CA ALA A 165 19.69 -1.50 11.39
C ALA A 165 20.55 -0.72 12.39
N SER A 166 20.00 -0.08 13.42
CA SER A 166 20.78 0.48 14.54
C SER A 166 21.18 -0.64 15.50
N PRO A 167 22.46 -1.07 15.53
CA PRO A 167 22.96 -1.90 16.59
C PRO A 167 23.44 -0.98 17.72
N ASP A 168 22.83 -1.05 18.90
CA ASP A 168 23.53 -0.64 20.11
C ASP A 168 24.84 -1.43 20.18
N GLY A 169 25.95 -0.74 19.92
CA GLY A 169 27.24 -1.38 19.69
C GLY A 169 28.44 -0.45 19.62
N GLU A 170 28.35 0.80 20.07
CA GLU A 170 29.55 1.56 20.49
C GLU A 170 29.72 1.38 22.00
N ALA A 171 30.33 0.25 22.37
CA ALA A 171 30.86 0.07 23.72
C ALA A 171 31.93 1.14 23.96
N SER A 172 31.65 2.04 24.91
CA SER A 172 32.64 2.94 25.50
C SER A 172 33.91 2.15 25.87
N ARG A 173 35.03 2.48 25.23
CA ARG A 173 36.34 2.14 25.78
C ARG A 173 36.64 3.09 26.94
N PRO A 174 36.93 2.61 28.16
CA PRO A 174 37.56 3.47 29.15
C PRO A 174 39.00 3.72 28.70
N ALA A 175 39.39 4.99 28.64
CA ALA A 175 40.79 5.36 28.51
C ALA A 175 41.54 4.85 29.75
N SER A 176 42.56 4.02 29.52
CA SER A 176 43.62 3.74 30.50
C SER A 176 44.75 4.74 30.31
#